data_AF-A0A521DUB6-F1
#
_entry.id   AF-A0A521DUB6-F1
#
_cell.length_a   1.000
_cell.length_b   1.000
_cell.length_c   1.000
_cell.angle_alpha   90.00
_cell.angle_beta   90.00
_cell.angle_gamma   90.00
#
_symmetry.space_group_name_H-M   'P 1'
#
loop_
_entity.id
_entity.type
_entity.pdbx_description
1 polymer ?
#
loop_
_entity_poly.entity_id
_entity_poly.type
_entity_poly.pdbx_seq_one_letter_code
_entity_poly.pdbx_strand_id
1 'polypeptide(L)'
;MNCRRCGIPLEKPGDYCLTCNTANSDAVVVEFSEERAELTVLDEDDVVGETAVTTRPEADEELTHVQLRNFAGRVADEIRRKRPETVYAAGAREPLRETRAQIHHEFYRVPDGDADGDVVAWVLDRRGDRALEVVETPPREKIGGSHSTLIGDRKGRRAVQTVAEHPHVKKVVPGPIDAGGTGSRTGLRAKATRAGTNGNVRLLLRDGSSVQENRIVTTAMDRETGERVREDLNEALREADLQDE
;
A
#
# COMPACT_ATOMS: atom_id res chain seq x y z
N MET A 1 5.97 0.64 31.08
CA MET A 1 5.74 -0.79 30.76
C MET A 1 7.03 -1.56 30.99
N ASN A 2 6.94 -2.85 31.34
CA ASN A 2 8.09 -3.74 31.44
C ASN A 2 8.12 -4.71 30.25
N CYS A 3 9.30 -5.21 29.88
CA CYS A 3 9.40 -6.26 28.88
C CYS A 3 8.62 -7.49 29.34
N ARG A 4 7.78 -8.02 28.45
CA ARG A 4 6.89 -9.16 28.73
C ARG A 4 7.64 -10.45 29.09
N ARG A 5 8.92 -10.55 28.69
CA ARG A 5 9.76 -11.73 28.94
C ARG A 5 10.69 -11.58 30.15
N CYS A 6 11.53 -10.55 30.19
CA CYS A 6 12.55 -10.41 31.23
C CYS A 6 12.19 -9.41 32.34
N GLY A 7 11.07 -8.70 32.22
CA GLY A 7 10.59 -7.75 33.23
C GLY A 7 11.38 -6.43 33.33
N ILE A 8 12.40 -6.21 32.48
CA ILE A 8 13.15 -4.95 32.51
C ILE A 8 12.26 -3.77 32.07
N PRO A 9 12.37 -2.59 32.70
CA PRO A 9 11.64 -1.41 32.25
C PRO A 9 11.97 -1.06 30.80
N LEU A 10 10.93 -0.81 30.01
CA LEU A 10 11.06 -0.27 28.66
C LEU A 10 10.98 1.26 28.72
N GLU A 11 11.72 1.94 27.85
CA GLU A 11 11.70 3.41 27.76
C GLU A 11 10.34 3.91 27.28
N LYS A 12 9.78 3.27 26.25
CA LYS A 12 8.39 3.49 25.81
C LYS A 12 7.62 2.18 25.69
N PRO A 13 6.28 2.20 25.78
CA PRO A 13 5.46 1.00 25.61
C PRO A 13 5.68 0.35 24.23
N GLY A 14 5.74 -0.97 24.19
CA GLY A 14 6.00 -1.76 22.97
C GLY A 14 7.44 -1.71 22.43
N ASP A 15 8.37 -1.02 23.09
CA ASP A 15 9.79 -1.01 22.68
C ASP A 15 10.36 -2.41 22.60
N TYR A 16 11.21 -2.64 21.59
CA TYR A 16 11.98 -3.87 21.51
C TYR A 16 12.96 -3.95 22.69
N CYS A 17 12.93 -5.06 23.43
CA CYS A 17 13.81 -5.23 24.57
C CYS A 17 15.23 -5.55 24.11
N LEU A 18 16.15 -4.60 24.25
CA LEU A 18 17.56 -4.78 23.90
C LEU A 18 18.32 -5.71 24.87
N THR A 19 17.75 -6.03 26.04
CA THR A 19 18.38 -6.93 27.01
C THR A 19 18.16 -8.40 26.68
N CYS A 20 16.93 -8.77 26.31
CA CYS A 20 16.56 -10.16 26.03
C CYS A 20 16.07 -10.40 24.60
N ASN A 21 16.22 -9.41 23.71
CA ASN A 21 15.87 -9.47 22.30
C ASN A 21 14.40 -9.86 22.03
N THR A 22 13.50 -9.40 22.89
CA THR A 22 12.06 -9.71 22.80
C THR A 22 11.32 -8.54 22.17
N ALA A 23 10.53 -8.84 21.13
CA ALA A 23 9.54 -7.91 20.58
C ALA A 23 8.38 -7.76 21.57
N ASN A 24 8.06 -6.52 21.96
CA ASN A 24 6.94 -6.22 22.85
C ASN A 24 5.74 -5.63 22.09
N SER A 25 5.79 -5.70 20.76
CA SER A 25 4.75 -5.32 19.82
C SER A 25 5.02 -6.06 18.51
N ASP A 26 3.96 -6.30 17.75
CA ASP A 26 4.03 -6.96 16.45
C ASP A 26 3.48 -6.05 15.33
N ALA A 27 2.68 -5.02 15.65
CA ALA A 27 2.34 -3.96 14.69
C ALA A 27 2.30 -2.55 15.27
N VAL A 28 2.35 -1.58 14.36
CA VAL A 28 2.11 -0.16 14.63
C VAL A 28 1.08 0.37 13.63
N VAL A 29 0.03 1.01 14.12
CA VAL A 29 -0.94 1.78 13.33
C VAL A 29 -0.53 3.24 13.37
N VAL A 30 -0.51 3.93 12.24
CA VAL A 30 -0.11 5.33 12.13
C VAL A 30 -1.18 6.15 11.42
N GLU A 31 -1.71 7.16 12.08
CA GLU A 31 -2.64 8.13 11.51
C GLU A 31 -1.91 9.43 11.25
N PHE A 32 -1.78 9.80 9.96
CA PHE A 32 -1.08 11.00 9.54
C PHE A 32 -2.05 12.16 9.32
N SER A 33 -1.69 13.33 9.84
CA SER A 33 -2.18 14.64 9.44
C SER A 33 -1.01 15.51 8.98
N GLU A 34 -1.29 16.74 8.51
CA GLU A 34 -0.26 17.66 8.02
C GLU A 34 0.79 18.04 9.10
N GLU A 35 0.36 18.10 10.36
CA GLU A 35 1.20 18.57 11.48
C GLU A 35 1.46 17.51 12.56
N ARG A 36 0.87 16.32 12.42
CA ARG A 36 0.90 15.29 13.48
C ARG A 36 0.79 13.89 12.89
N ALA A 37 1.49 12.95 13.51
CA ALA A 37 1.33 11.53 13.28
C ALA A 37 1.05 10.86 14.63
N GLU A 38 -0.07 10.17 14.74
CA GLU A 38 -0.45 9.40 15.92
C GLU A 38 -0.11 7.94 15.67
N LEU A 39 0.65 7.33 16.58
CA LEU A 39 1.10 5.96 16.49
C LEU A 39 0.46 5.16 17.62
N THR A 40 -0.28 4.13 17.25
CA THR A 40 -0.86 3.14 18.17
C THR A 40 -0.09 1.84 18.02
N VAL A 41 0.52 1.40 19.11
CA VAL A 41 1.37 0.21 19.16
C VAL A 41 0.52 -0.97 19.60
N LEU A 42 0.55 -2.03 18.80
CA LEU A 42 -0.24 -3.24 19.00
C LEU A 42 0.65 -4.42 19.33
N ASP A 43 0.11 -5.31 20.14
CA ASP A 43 0.65 -6.62 20.45
C ASP A 43 -0.49 -7.63 20.38
N GLU A 44 -0.47 -8.48 19.35
CA GLU A 44 -1.63 -9.30 18.99
C GLU A 44 -2.88 -8.41 18.78
N ASP A 45 -3.89 -8.52 19.64
CA ASP A 45 -5.12 -7.71 19.56
C ASP A 45 -5.14 -6.58 20.61
N ASP A 46 -4.09 -6.45 21.43
CA ASP A 46 -4.02 -5.49 22.52
C ASP A 46 -3.28 -4.21 22.12
N VAL A 47 -3.88 -3.06 22.46
CA VAL A 47 -3.20 -1.77 22.41
C VAL A 47 -2.23 -1.68 23.60
N VAL A 48 -0.93 -1.74 23.32
CA VAL A 48 0.13 -1.69 24.35
C VAL A 48 0.65 -0.29 24.60
N GLY A 49 0.37 0.67 23.71
CA GLY A 49 0.57 2.08 23.99
C GLY A 49 0.41 2.98 22.78
N GLU A 50 0.43 4.28 23.04
CA GLU A 50 0.21 5.32 22.04
C GLU A 50 1.30 6.38 22.16
N THR A 51 1.73 6.93 21.03
CA THR A 51 2.63 8.09 21.01
C THR A 51 2.29 8.98 19.83
N ALA A 52 2.58 10.28 19.94
CA ALA A 52 2.43 11.19 18.81
C ALA A 52 3.77 11.85 18.47
N VAL A 53 3.98 12.05 17.17
CA VAL A 53 5.05 12.87 16.61
C VAL A 53 4.40 14.09 16.01
N THR A 54 4.86 15.29 16.39
CA THR A 54 4.36 16.55 15.83
C THR A 54 5.43 17.25 15.02
N THR A 55 4.98 18.03 14.05
CA THR A 55 5.78 18.93 13.23
C THR A 55 5.06 20.27 13.09
N ARG A 56 5.72 21.25 12.48
CA ARG A 56 5.08 22.49 12.04
C ARG A 56 5.21 22.53 10.51
N PRO A 57 4.11 22.63 9.76
CA PRO A 57 4.18 22.80 8.31
C PRO A 57 4.94 24.08 7.95
N GLU A 58 5.75 24.01 6.91
CA GLU A 58 6.43 25.18 6.33
C GLU A 58 5.67 25.63 5.08
N ALA A 59 5.68 26.93 4.80
CA ALA A 59 5.04 27.49 3.60
C ALA A 59 6.04 27.74 2.46
N ASP A 60 7.33 27.79 2.79
CA ASP A 60 8.42 27.91 1.83
C ASP A 60 8.70 26.54 1.19
N GLU A 61 8.82 26.47 -0.13
CA GLU A 61 8.91 25.22 -0.89
C GLU A 61 10.15 24.39 -0.52
N GLU A 62 11.32 25.03 -0.35
CA GLU A 62 12.55 24.31 0.04
C GLU A 62 12.46 23.82 1.49
N LEU A 63 11.96 24.67 2.39
CA LEU A 63 11.80 24.30 3.80
C LEU A 63 10.73 23.22 3.99
N THR A 64 9.68 23.20 3.17
CA THR A 64 8.63 22.17 3.18
C THR A 64 9.21 20.78 2.94
N HIS A 65 10.08 20.64 1.93
CA HIS A 65 10.66 19.33 1.62
C HIS A 65 11.60 18.83 2.75
N VAL A 66 12.37 19.74 3.36
CA VAL A 66 13.23 19.41 4.51
C VAL A 66 12.39 19.05 5.74
N GLN A 67 11.35 19.82 6.01
CA GLN A 67 10.40 19.60 7.10
C GLN A 67 9.70 18.25 6.96
N LEU A 68 9.21 17.91 5.78
CA LEU A 68 8.53 16.64 5.50
C LEU A 68 9.45 15.45 5.75
N ARG A 69 10.68 15.50 5.21
CA ARG A 69 11.69 14.46 5.42
C ARG A 69 12.01 14.28 6.90
N ASN A 70 12.19 15.38 7.64
CA ASN A 70 12.50 15.35 9.07
C ASN A 70 11.33 14.80 9.89
N PHE A 71 10.10 15.21 9.56
CA PHE A 71 8.90 14.71 10.21
C PHE A 71 8.75 13.21 10.00
N ALA A 72 8.84 12.77 8.75
CA ALA A 72 8.80 11.35 8.38
C ALA A 72 9.90 10.53 9.05
N GLY A 73 11.12 11.08 9.17
CA GLY A 73 12.23 10.44 9.86
C GLY A 73 12.00 10.24 11.34
N ARG A 74 11.39 11.23 12.02
CA ARG A 74 10.99 11.09 13.43
C ARG A 74 9.92 10.02 13.63
N VAL A 75 8.96 9.91 12.71
CA VAL A 75 7.96 8.84 12.72
C VAL A 75 8.62 7.47 12.47
N ALA A 76 9.51 7.39 11.49
CA ALA A 76 10.26 6.17 11.19
C ALA A 76 11.10 5.68 12.38
N ASP A 77 11.73 6.59 13.13
CA ASP A 77 12.50 6.24 14.32
C ASP A 77 11.64 5.69 15.46
N GLU A 78 10.43 6.23 15.67
CA GLU A 78 9.47 5.65 16.61
C GLU A 78 9.06 4.24 16.19
N ILE A 79 8.80 3.99 14.90
CA ILE A 79 8.47 2.66 14.37
C ILE A 79 9.65 1.69 14.58
N ARG A 80 10.86 2.08 14.19
CA ARG A 80 12.07 1.22 14.28
C ARG A 80 12.40 0.83 15.71
N ARG A 81 12.10 1.69 16.68
CA ARG A 81 12.28 1.41 18.11
C ARG A 81 11.42 0.23 18.58
N LYS A 82 10.21 0.08 18.01
CA LYS A 82 9.29 -1.04 18.31
C LYS A 82 9.69 -2.33 17.61
N ARG A 83 10.29 -2.22 16.42
CA ARG A 83 10.61 -3.33 15.51
C ARG A 83 9.38 -4.20 15.20
N PRO A 84 8.28 -3.60 14.72
CA PRO A 84 7.09 -4.37 14.39
C PRO A 84 7.35 -5.27 13.18
N GLU A 85 6.52 -6.28 13.02
CA GLU A 85 6.45 -7.04 11.77
C GLU A 85 5.74 -6.19 10.70
N THR A 86 4.67 -5.50 11.11
CA THR A 86 3.78 -4.79 10.20
C THR A 86 3.47 -3.35 10.65
N VAL A 87 3.35 -2.43 9.69
CA VAL A 87 2.89 -1.06 9.89
C VAL A 87 1.62 -0.83 9.06
N TYR A 88 0.58 -0.31 9.70
CA TYR A 88 -0.65 0.14 9.04
C TYR A 88 -0.67 1.67 9.06
N ALA A 89 -1.02 2.31 7.95
CA ALA A 89 -1.00 3.77 7.87
C ALA A 89 -2.24 4.36 7.17
N ALA A 90 -2.79 5.42 7.74
CA ALA A 90 -3.96 6.15 7.24
C ALA A 90 -3.69 7.67 7.17
N GLY A 91 -4.55 8.40 6.46
CA GLY A 91 -4.56 9.86 6.47
C GLY A 91 -3.63 10.51 5.44
N ALA A 92 -2.97 11.61 5.84
CA ALA A 92 -2.24 12.50 4.94
C ALA A 92 -1.18 11.78 4.10
N ARG A 93 -1.29 11.93 2.76
CA ARG A 93 -0.54 11.14 1.79
C ARG A 93 0.96 11.45 1.74
N GLU A 94 1.32 12.72 1.83
CA GLU A 94 2.73 13.17 1.74
C GLU A 94 3.60 12.59 2.88
N PRO A 95 3.25 12.78 4.17
CA PRO A 95 4.07 12.22 5.25
C PRO A 95 4.05 10.70 5.26
N LEU A 96 2.92 10.06 4.94
CA LEU A 96 2.81 8.60 4.82
C LEU A 96 3.81 8.06 3.78
N ARG A 97 3.83 8.65 2.58
CA ARG A 97 4.72 8.23 1.49
C ARG A 97 6.18 8.44 1.85
N GLU A 98 6.52 9.57 2.45
CA GLU A 98 7.89 9.87 2.87
C GLU A 98 8.34 8.93 3.99
N THR A 99 7.49 8.63 5.00
CA THR A 99 7.82 7.66 6.06
C THR A 99 8.03 6.26 5.48
N ARG A 100 7.15 5.81 4.57
CA ARG A 100 7.28 4.50 3.90
C ARG A 100 8.62 4.37 3.19
N ALA A 101 9.13 5.43 2.56
CA ALA A 101 10.42 5.40 1.87
C ALA A 101 11.61 5.22 2.81
N GLN A 102 11.43 5.45 4.12
CA GLN A 102 12.50 5.39 5.12
C GLN A 102 12.49 4.10 5.94
N ILE A 103 11.51 3.21 5.82
CA ILE A 103 11.42 1.99 6.63
C ILE A 103 11.39 0.72 5.77
N HIS A 104 11.82 -0.39 6.36
CA HIS A 104 11.87 -1.72 5.72
C HIS A 104 10.78 -2.67 6.22
N HIS A 105 9.90 -2.22 7.12
CA HIS A 105 8.81 -3.01 7.64
C HIS A 105 7.70 -3.16 6.59
N GLU A 106 6.90 -4.22 6.68
CA GLU A 106 5.70 -4.33 5.85
C GLU A 106 4.80 -3.13 6.11
N PHE A 107 4.32 -2.49 5.04
CA PHE A 107 3.61 -1.22 5.14
C PHE A 107 2.30 -1.31 4.36
N TYR A 108 1.19 -1.36 5.10
CA TYR A 108 -0.16 -1.42 4.55
C TYR A 108 -0.84 -0.07 4.70
N ARG A 109 -1.52 0.36 3.63
CA ARG A 109 -2.36 1.55 3.67
C ARG A 109 -3.76 1.15 4.13
N VAL A 110 -4.30 1.89 5.08
CA VAL A 110 -5.72 1.82 5.45
C VAL A 110 -6.50 2.76 4.52
N PRO A 111 -7.58 2.29 3.87
CA PRO A 111 -8.40 3.13 2.99
C PRO A 111 -9.05 4.29 3.77
N ASP A 112 -9.06 5.48 3.16
CA ASP A 112 -9.58 6.71 3.77
C ASP A 112 -11.12 6.70 3.98
N GLY A 113 -11.83 5.66 3.51
CA GLY A 113 -13.30 5.56 3.54
C GLY A 113 -13.90 4.30 4.19
N ASP A 114 -13.07 3.33 4.62
CA ASP A 114 -13.55 2.05 5.17
C ASP A 114 -13.40 1.94 6.69
N ALA A 115 -12.63 2.83 7.32
CA ALA A 115 -12.63 2.98 8.76
C ALA A 115 -13.83 3.86 9.14
N ASP A 116 -14.71 3.39 10.03
CA ASP A 116 -15.81 4.19 10.62
C ASP A 116 -15.29 5.30 11.56
N GLY A 117 -14.25 6.03 11.13
CA GLY A 117 -13.48 6.97 11.92
C GLY A 117 -12.47 6.34 12.88
N ASP A 118 -12.44 5.01 13.02
CA ASP A 118 -11.53 4.28 13.91
C ASP A 118 -10.60 3.36 13.10
N VAL A 119 -9.40 3.86 12.82
CA VAL A 119 -8.37 3.15 12.06
C VAL A 119 -7.85 1.94 12.84
N VAL A 120 -7.77 2.04 14.16
CA VAL A 120 -7.29 0.95 15.02
C VAL A 120 -8.29 -0.21 15.00
N ALA A 121 -9.58 0.07 15.18
CA ALA A 121 -10.63 -0.94 15.07
C ALA A 121 -10.64 -1.57 13.67
N TRP A 122 -10.48 -0.77 12.61
CA TRP A 122 -10.38 -1.29 11.25
C TRP A 122 -9.24 -2.31 11.12
N VAL A 123 -8.07 -1.99 11.67
CA VAL A 123 -6.90 -2.88 11.66
C VAL A 123 -7.16 -4.12 12.50
N LEU A 124 -7.64 -4.01 13.73
CA LEU A 124 -7.90 -5.16 14.61
C LEU A 124 -8.88 -6.16 13.98
N ASP A 125 -9.96 -5.67 13.36
CA ASP A 125 -10.93 -6.50 12.65
C ASP A 125 -10.34 -7.29 11.46
N ARG A 126 -9.24 -6.81 10.88
CA ARG A 126 -8.72 -7.28 9.57
C ARG A 126 -7.30 -7.84 9.65
N ARG A 127 -6.60 -7.67 10.78
CA ARG A 127 -5.22 -8.09 11.01
C ARG A 127 -5.03 -9.61 10.97
N GLY A 128 -6.09 -10.37 11.29
CA GLY A 128 -6.12 -11.83 11.21
C GLY A 128 -6.18 -12.40 9.79
N ASP A 129 -6.54 -11.58 8.80
CA ASP A 129 -6.57 -11.99 7.39
C ASP A 129 -5.20 -11.78 6.74
N ARG A 130 -4.26 -12.67 7.08
CA ARG A 130 -2.98 -12.93 6.39
C ARG A 130 -2.49 -11.80 5.48
N ALA A 131 -1.66 -10.94 6.06
CA ALA A 131 -0.94 -9.87 5.40
C ALA A 131 -0.38 -10.33 4.04
N LEU A 132 -0.72 -9.60 2.98
CA LEU A 132 -0.33 -9.92 1.62
C LEU A 132 1.17 -9.66 1.44
N GLU A 133 1.94 -10.68 1.03
CA GLU A 133 3.37 -10.52 0.70
C GLU A 133 3.59 -9.28 -0.19
N VAL A 134 4.64 -8.51 0.08
CA VAL A 134 5.00 -7.30 -0.67
C VAL A 134 6.10 -7.64 -1.69
N VAL A 135 5.92 -7.18 -2.93
CA VAL A 135 6.84 -7.41 -4.04
C VAL A 135 7.73 -6.19 -4.25
N GLU A 136 9.02 -6.34 -3.98
CA GLU A 136 10.04 -5.30 -4.14
C GLU A 136 10.56 -5.15 -5.58
N THR A 137 10.23 -6.09 -6.48
CA THR A 137 10.65 -6.07 -7.88
C THR A 137 10.24 -4.75 -8.55
N PRO A 138 11.14 -4.03 -9.24
CA PRO A 138 10.77 -2.78 -9.92
C PRO A 138 9.65 -3.00 -10.94
N PRO A 139 8.73 -2.03 -11.14
CA PRO A 139 7.56 -2.21 -12.01
C PRO A 139 7.90 -2.66 -13.43
N ARG A 140 9.03 -2.18 -13.98
CA ARG A 140 9.51 -2.54 -15.32
C ARG A 140 9.87 -4.02 -15.46
N GLU A 141 10.33 -4.64 -14.38
CA GLU A 141 10.70 -6.06 -14.35
C GLU A 141 9.50 -6.96 -14.07
N LYS A 142 8.40 -6.41 -13.54
CA LYS A 142 7.13 -7.13 -13.35
C LYS A 142 6.39 -7.38 -14.66
N ILE A 143 6.66 -6.61 -15.72
CA ILE A 143 5.98 -6.75 -17.01
C ILE A 143 6.73 -7.79 -17.85
N GLY A 144 6.07 -8.91 -18.17
CA GLY A 144 6.70 -9.94 -18.99
C GLY A 144 5.73 -10.97 -19.53
N GLY A 145 6.18 -11.75 -20.51
CA GLY A 145 5.35 -12.72 -21.22
C GLY A 145 5.71 -12.78 -22.70
N SER A 146 4.98 -13.59 -23.46
CA SER A 146 5.20 -13.73 -24.90
C SER A 146 4.69 -12.53 -25.70
N HIS A 147 3.70 -11.81 -25.17
CA HIS A 147 3.18 -10.58 -25.76
C HIS A 147 3.78 -9.37 -25.02
N SER A 148 4.30 -8.41 -25.77
CA SER A 148 4.85 -7.15 -25.24
C SER A 148 4.12 -5.92 -25.75
N THR A 149 3.30 -6.06 -26.79
CA THR A 149 2.50 -4.99 -27.38
C THR A 149 1.29 -4.68 -26.51
N LEU A 150 1.03 -3.39 -26.26
CA LEU A 150 -0.11 -2.89 -25.49
C LEU A 150 -0.98 -1.97 -26.35
N ILE A 151 -2.30 -2.04 -26.20
CA ILE A 151 -3.23 -1.11 -26.87
C ILE A 151 -3.23 0.28 -26.21
N GLY A 152 -3.55 1.33 -26.97
CA GLY A 152 -3.67 2.70 -26.45
C GLY A 152 -2.35 3.44 -26.18
N ASP A 153 -1.27 3.04 -26.87
CA ASP A 153 0.04 3.70 -26.86
C ASP A 153 0.52 4.09 -25.45
N ARG A 154 0.68 5.40 -25.20
CA ARG A 154 1.17 5.96 -23.94
C ARG A 154 0.20 5.71 -22.79
N LYS A 155 -1.11 5.77 -23.04
CA LYS A 155 -2.12 5.50 -22.00
C LYS A 155 -2.11 4.02 -21.62
N GLY A 156 -1.92 3.12 -22.59
CA GLY A 156 -1.81 1.68 -22.35
C GLY A 156 -0.61 1.34 -21.48
N ARG A 157 0.54 1.94 -21.83
CA ARG A 157 1.75 1.79 -21.04
C ARG A 157 1.60 2.37 -19.63
N ARG A 158 0.92 3.51 -19.49
CA ARG A 158 0.61 4.11 -18.17
C ARG A 158 -0.25 3.17 -17.33
N ALA A 159 -1.33 2.62 -17.88
CA ALA A 159 -2.22 1.71 -17.16
C ALA A 159 -1.49 0.47 -16.62
N VAL A 160 -0.67 -0.16 -17.47
CA VAL A 160 0.13 -1.33 -17.05
C VAL A 160 1.16 -0.94 -15.99
N GLN A 161 1.78 0.23 -16.12
CA GLN A 161 2.74 0.72 -15.15
C GLN A 161 2.10 1.01 -13.78
N THR A 162 0.96 1.70 -13.76
CA THR A 162 0.17 1.97 -12.54
C THR A 162 -0.16 0.66 -11.80
N VAL A 163 -0.59 -0.38 -12.53
CA VAL A 163 -0.85 -1.69 -11.91
C VAL A 163 0.42 -2.39 -11.44
N ALA A 164 1.52 -2.30 -12.20
CA ALA A 164 2.79 -2.91 -11.81
C ALA A 164 3.43 -2.22 -10.58
N GLU A 165 3.16 -0.94 -10.36
CA GLU A 165 3.62 -0.20 -9.18
C GLU A 165 2.98 -0.70 -7.88
N HIS A 166 1.87 -1.44 -7.96
CA HIS A 166 1.19 -1.97 -6.80
C HIS A 166 2.05 -3.00 -6.04
N PRO A 167 2.17 -2.90 -4.69
CA PRO A 167 3.04 -3.76 -3.89
C PRO A 167 2.67 -5.24 -3.96
N HIS A 168 1.38 -5.55 -4.11
CA HIS A 168 0.90 -6.94 -4.14
C HIS A 168 0.85 -7.55 -5.54
N VAL A 169 1.35 -6.85 -6.56
CA VAL A 169 1.46 -7.38 -7.92
C VAL A 169 2.84 -7.99 -8.11
N LYS A 170 2.87 -9.31 -8.35
CA LYS A 170 4.08 -10.08 -8.69
C LYS A 170 4.47 -9.92 -10.15
N LYS A 171 3.48 -9.96 -11.04
CA LYS A 171 3.70 -9.97 -12.49
C LYS A 171 2.51 -9.45 -13.26
N VAL A 172 2.77 -8.71 -14.33
CA VAL A 172 1.79 -8.35 -15.35
C VAL A 172 2.13 -9.10 -16.64
N VAL A 173 1.19 -9.90 -17.14
CA VAL A 173 1.35 -10.68 -18.35
C VAL A 173 0.40 -10.15 -19.43
N PRO A 174 0.92 -9.42 -20.44
CA PRO A 174 0.08 -8.93 -21.51
C PRO A 174 -0.57 -10.06 -22.30
N GLY A 175 -1.84 -9.87 -22.65
CA GLY A 175 -2.61 -10.80 -23.46
C GLY A 175 -2.62 -10.43 -24.95
N PRO A 176 -3.23 -11.28 -25.79
CA PRO A 176 -3.50 -10.95 -27.18
C PRO A 176 -4.44 -9.75 -27.29
N ILE A 177 -4.43 -9.10 -28.45
CA ILE A 177 -5.28 -7.95 -28.77
C ILE A 177 -6.41 -8.43 -29.67
N ASP A 178 -7.65 -8.29 -29.20
CA ASP A 178 -8.85 -8.54 -29.99
C ASP A 178 -9.32 -7.21 -30.58
N ALA A 179 -9.00 -6.99 -31.86
CA ALA A 179 -9.40 -5.80 -32.59
C ALA A 179 -10.71 -6.06 -33.37
N GLY A 180 -11.77 -5.30 -33.07
CA GLY A 180 -12.99 -5.29 -33.87
C GLY A 180 -13.12 -3.99 -34.68
N GLY A 181 -13.19 -4.03 -36.02
CA GLY A 181 -13.69 -2.92 -36.87
C GLY A 181 -13.05 -1.51 -36.76
N THR A 182 -13.49 -0.60 -37.63
CA THR A 182 -12.99 0.78 -37.75
C THR A 182 -13.39 1.63 -36.53
N GLY A 183 -12.39 2.02 -35.74
CA GLY A 183 -12.56 2.55 -34.37
C GLY A 183 -13.19 3.95 -34.24
N SER A 184 -13.99 4.10 -33.18
CA SER A 184 -14.39 5.39 -32.62
C SER A 184 -13.23 6.04 -31.86
N ARG A 185 -13.10 7.37 -31.95
CA ARG A 185 -12.10 8.20 -31.22
C ARG A 185 -12.42 8.34 -29.72
N THR A 186 -12.66 7.24 -29.04
CA THR A 186 -12.86 7.21 -27.58
C THR A 186 -11.54 6.90 -26.90
N GLY A 187 -11.20 7.60 -25.82
CA GLY A 187 -9.94 7.38 -25.09
C GLY A 187 -9.85 5.99 -24.47
N LEU A 188 -8.61 5.52 -24.27
CA LEU A 188 -8.32 4.27 -23.58
C LEU A 188 -8.95 4.27 -22.17
N ARG A 189 -9.63 3.18 -21.83
CA ARG A 189 -10.10 2.85 -20.48
C ARG A 189 -9.44 1.58 -19.97
N ALA A 190 -9.19 1.54 -18.67
CA ALA A 190 -8.62 0.41 -17.95
C ALA A 190 -9.55 0.02 -16.79
N LYS A 191 -9.61 -1.28 -16.47
CA LYS A 191 -10.33 -1.79 -15.29
C LYS A 191 -9.71 -3.08 -14.79
N ALA A 192 -9.53 -3.19 -13.47
CA ALA A 192 -9.22 -4.48 -12.84
C ALA A 192 -10.53 -5.26 -12.61
N THR A 193 -10.61 -6.44 -13.22
CA THR A 193 -11.75 -7.36 -13.14
C THR A 193 -11.76 -8.15 -11.85
N ARG A 194 -12.89 -8.82 -11.57
CA ARG A 194 -13.12 -9.69 -10.41
C ARG A 194 -11.96 -10.67 -10.19
N ALA A 195 -11.61 -10.91 -8.94
CA ALA A 195 -10.56 -11.85 -8.58
C ALA A 195 -10.98 -13.30 -8.85
N GLY A 196 -10.01 -14.09 -9.31
CA GLY A 196 -10.11 -15.53 -9.40
C GLY A 196 -10.06 -16.20 -8.02
N THR A 197 -10.26 -17.51 -7.97
CA THR A 197 -10.18 -18.30 -6.73
C THR A 197 -8.80 -18.28 -6.08
N ASN A 198 -7.75 -17.99 -6.85
CA ASN A 198 -6.36 -17.89 -6.41
C ASN A 198 -5.90 -16.44 -6.21
N GLY A 199 -6.84 -15.50 -6.05
CA GLY A 199 -6.56 -14.10 -5.79
C GLY A 199 -6.09 -13.26 -6.99
N ASN A 200 -5.72 -13.90 -8.11
CA ASN A 200 -5.28 -13.19 -9.30
C ASN A 200 -6.42 -12.44 -9.98
N VAL A 201 -6.12 -11.28 -10.57
CA VAL A 201 -7.07 -10.44 -11.30
C VAL A 201 -6.68 -10.32 -12.77
N ARG A 202 -7.57 -9.75 -13.59
CA ARG A 202 -7.25 -9.38 -14.98
C ARG A 202 -7.44 -7.88 -15.17
N LEU A 203 -6.48 -7.24 -15.83
CA LEU A 203 -6.56 -5.86 -16.26
C LEU A 203 -7.10 -5.81 -17.68
N LEU A 204 -8.32 -5.30 -17.82
CA LEU A 204 -8.97 -5.08 -19.10
C LEU A 204 -8.58 -3.70 -19.61
N LEU A 205 -7.91 -3.64 -20.76
CA LEU A 205 -7.70 -2.41 -21.51
C LEU A 205 -8.70 -2.37 -22.67
N ARG A 206 -9.30 -1.20 -22.91
CA ARG A 206 -10.22 -0.97 -24.02
C ARG A 206 -9.92 0.35 -24.69
N ASP A 207 -9.61 0.30 -25.99
CA ASP A 207 -9.39 1.47 -26.84
C ASP A 207 -10.33 1.39 -28.05
N GLY A 208 -11.44 2.14 -27.96
CA GLY A 208 -12.56 2.00 -28.88
C GLY A 208 -13.13 0.58 -28.89
N SER A 209 -12.97 -0.09 -30.02
CA SER A 209 -13.43 -1.45 -30.29
C SER A 209 -12.33 -2.51 -30.14
N SER A 210 -11.10 -2.09 -29.83
CA SER A 210 -10.00 -2.99 -29.48
C SER A 210 -10.01 -3.29 -27.97
N VAL A 211 -9.84 -4.56 -27.62
CA VAL A 211 -9.80 -5.04 -26.25
C VAL A 211 -8.53 -5.84 -26.02
N GLN A 212 -7.91 -5.67 -24.86
CA GLN A 212 -6.77 -6.48 -24.43
C GLN A 212 -6.95 -6.89 -22.97
N GLU A 213 -6.92 -8.20 -22.72
CA GLU A 213 -7.01 -8.77 -21.38
C GLU A 213 -5.62 -9.16 -20.87
N ASN A 214 -5.12 -8.42 -19.87
CA ASN A 214 -3.81 -8.66 -19.29
C ASN A 214 -3.98 -9.40 -17.96
N ARG A 215 -3.20 -10.46 -17.73
CA ARG A 215 -3.25 -11.23 -16.49
C ARG A 215 -2.38 -10.55 -15.44
N ILE A 216 -2.93 -10.33 -14.25
CA ILE A 216 -2.22 -9.77 -13.11
C ILE A 216 -2.02 -10.88 -12.09
N VAL A 217 -0.76 -11.24 -11.85
CA VAL A 217 -0.39 -12.20 -10.82
C VAL A 217 -0.17 -11.45 -9.52
N THR A 218 -0.91 -11.81 -8.47
CA THR A 218 -0.91 -11.13 -7.18
C THR A 218 -0.24 -11.97 -6.10
N THR A 219 -0.05 -11.38 -4.93
CA THR A 219 0.36 -12.09 -3.71
C THR A 219 -0.82 -12.67 -2.94
N ALA A 220 -2.05 -12.30 -3.32
CA ALA A 220 -3.28 -12.90 -2.80
C ALA A 220 -3.33 -14.41 -3.02
N MET A 221 -3.81 -15.12 -2.00
CA MET A 221 -3.90 -16.58 -1.97
C MET A 221 -5.31 -17.09 -2.25
N ASP A 222 -6.31 -16.23 -2.09
CA ASP A 222 -7.72 -16.55 -2.24
C ASP A 222 -8.47 -15.40 -2.91
N ARG A 223 -9.73 -15.66 -3.24
CA ARG A 223 -10.59 -14.68 -3.91
C ARG A 223 -10.78 -13.42 -3.07
N GLU A 224 -10.98 -13.56 -1.77
CA GLU A 224 -11.30 -12.44 -0.90
C GLU A 224 -10.15 -11.43 -0.86
N THR A 225 -8.94 -11.90 -0.58
CA THR A 225 -7.72 -11.09 -0.64
C THR A 225 -7.43 -10.56 -2.05
N GLY A 226 -7.79 -11.31 -3.09
CA GLY A 226 -7.73 -10.82 -4.47
C GLY A 226 -8.70 -9.68 -4.78
N GLU A 227 -9.90 -9.69 -4.20
CA GLU A 227 -10.85 -8.59 -4.34
C GLU A 227 -10.34 -7.31 -3.67
N ARG A 228 -9.61 -7.44 -2.55
CA ARG A 228 -8.93 -6.31 -1.90
C ARG A 228 -7.89 -5.68 -2.83
N VAL A 229 -7.01 -6.50 -3.40
CA VAL A 229 -6.04 -6.03 -4.41
C VAL A 229 -6.74 -5.44 -5.63
N ARG A 230 -7.88 -5.99 -6.05
CA ARG A 230 -8.67 -5.45 -7.17
C ARG A 230 -9.17 -4.04 -6.88
N GLU A 231 -9.64 -3.78 -5.66
CA GLU A 231 -10.16 -2.47 -5.26
C GLU A 231 -9.07 -1.41 -5.29
N ASP A 232 -7.92 -1.70 -4.68
CA ASP A 232 -6.73 -0.82 -4.73
C ASP A 232 -6.27 -0.54 -6.17
N LEU A 233 -6.26 -1.56 -7.02
CA LEU A 233 -5.88 -1.39 -8.42
C LEU A 233 -6.87 -0.52 -9.20
N ASN A 234 -8.17 -0.64 -8.95
CA ASN A 234 -9.16 0.22 -9.61
C ASN A 234 -9.09 1.66 -9.07
N GLU A 235 -8.77 1.85 -7.78
CA GLU A 235 -8.52 3.17 -7.20
C GLU A 235 -7.35 3.85 -7.92
N ALA A 236 -6.20 3.19 -8.00
CA ALA A 236 -5.01 3.72 -8.66
C ALA A 236 -5.25 4.05 -10.15
N LEU A 237 -6.09 3.27 -10.84
CA LEU A 237 -6.47 3.53 -12.23
C LEU A 237 -7.39 4.75 -12.37
N ARG A 238 -8.31 4.98 -11.42
CA ARG A 238 -9.15 6.18 -11.37
C ARG A 238 -8.30 7.42 -11.11
N GLU A 239 -7.38 7.37 -10.14
CA GLU A 239 -6.43 8.47 -9.85
C GLU A 239 -5.53 8.82 -11.05
N ALA A 240 -5.29 7.88 -11.96
CA ALA A 240 -4.48 8.09 -13.16
C ALA A 240 -5.27 8.59 -14.39
N ASP A 241 -6.56 8.93 -14.23
CA ASP A 241 -7.49 9.29 -15.31
C ASP A 241 -7.64 8.21 -16.39
N LEU A 242 -7.57 6.94 -15.99
CA LEU A 242 -7.66 5.77 -16.89
C LEU A 242 -8.98 5.02 -16.75
N GLN A 243 -9.84 5.44 -15.83
CA GLN A 243 -11.16 4.86 -15.57
C GLN A 243 -12.13 5.98 -15.19
N ASP A 244 -13.37 5.91 -15.68
CA ASP A 244 -14.44 6.83 -15.24
C ASP A 244 -14.89 6.44 -13.81
N GLU A 245 -15.44 7.39 -13.04
CA GLU A 245 -16.00 7.16 -11.68
C GLU A 245 -16.97 5.96 -11.62
#